data_AF-A0A6V8SMD8-F1
#
_entry.id   AF-A0A6V8SMD8-F1
#
_cell.length_a   1.000
_cell.length_b   1.000
_cell.length_c   1.000
_cell.angle_alpha   90.00
_cell.angle_beta   90.00
_cell.angle_gamma   90.00
#
_symmetry.space_group_name_H-M   'P 1'
#
loop_
_entity.id
_entity.type
_entity.pdbx_description
1 polymer ?
#
loop_
_entity_poly.entity_id
_entity_poly.type
_entity_poly.pdbx_seq_one_letter_code
_entity_poly.pdbx_strand_id
1 'polypeptide(L)'
;MKNLDEILLEEVKRALTELYNDYSEITTIGIIEKITGSPYTPSYSTNNIGLTSFISNYENELGLEFLNYESSYCNEYNSQTAVWRFK
;
A
#
# COMPACT_ATOMS: atom_id res chain seq x y z
N MET A 1 13.98 -21.10 -5.78
CA MET A 1 12.88 -20.68 -4.88
C MET A 1 12.92 -19.17 -4.84
N LYS A 2 11.77 -18.49 -4.97
CA LYS A 2 11.71 -17.04 -4.79
C LYS A 2 11.88 -16.72 -3.31
N ASN A 3 12.56 -15.61 -3.01
CA ASN A 3 12.64 -15.11 -1.64
C ASN A 3 11.33 -14.39 -1.24
N LEU A 4 11.19 -14.07 0.05
CA LEU A 4 9.98 -13.45 0.59
C LEU A 4 9.68 -12.08 -0.02
N ASP A 5 10.71 -11.29 -0.32
CA ASP A 5 10.58 -9.96 -0.92
C ASP A 5 10.11 -10.04 -2.38
N GLU A 6 10.61 -11.01 -3.15
CA GLU A 6 10.17 -11.26 -4.52
C GLU A 6 8.70 -11.67 -4.57
N ILE A 7 8.26 -12.51 -3.63
CA ILE A 7 6.85 -12.90 -3.51
C ILE A 7 5.99 -11.67 -3.16
N LEU A 8 6.42 -10.87 -2.18
CA LEU A 8 5.68 -9.67 -1.80
C LEU A 8 5.60 -8.66 -2.95
N LEU A 9 6.68 -8.48 -3.71
CA LEU A 9 6.71 -7.58 -4.86
C LEU A 9 5.71 -8.01 -5.95
N GLU A 10 5.59 -9.30 -6.21
CA GLU A 10 4.61 -9.83 -7.18
C GLU A 10 3.16 -9.62 -6.71
N GLU A 11 2.89 -9.85 -5.44
CA GLU A 11 1.58 -9.60 -4.84
C GLU A 11 1.20 -8.11 -4.90
N VAL A 12 2.16 -7.22 -4.63
CA VAL A 12 1.97 -5.76 -4.79
C VAL A 12 1.69 -5.41 -6.24
N LYS A 13 2.49 -5.89 -7.21
CA LYS A 13 2.25 -5.62 -8.64
C LYS A 13 0.87 -6.08 -9.11
N ARG A 14 0.40 -7.25 -8.64
CA ARG A 14 -0.95 -7.74 -8.93
C ARG A 14 -2.01 -6.80 -8.38
N ALA A 15 -1.91 -6.44 -7.09
CA ALA A 15 -2.84 -5.52 -6.45
C ALA A 15 -2.90 -4.15 -7.15
N LEU A 16 -1.75 -3.61 -7.54
CA LEU A 16 -1.65 -2.35 -8.27
C LEU A 16 -2.33 -2.40 -9.63
N THR A 17 -2.16 -3.50 -10.38
CA THR A 17 -2.80 -3.68 -11.69
C THR A 17 -4.33 -3.64 -11.58
N GLU A 18 -4.88 -4.24 -10.53
CA GLU A 18 -6.33 -4.21 -10.28
C GLU A 18 -6.81 -2.81 -9.88
N LEU A 19 -6.03 -2.07 -9.09
CA LEU A 19 -6.38 -0.72 -8.65
C LEU A 19 -6.22 0.34 -9.75
N TYR A 20 -5.28 0.15 -10.67
CA TYR A 20 -4.93 1.11 -11.71
C TYR A 20 -6.11 1.54 -12.57
N ASN A 21 -7.05 0.63 -12.83
CA ASN A 21 -8.20 0.93 -13.68
C ASN A 21 -9.26 1.78 -12.96
N ASP A 22 -9.27 1.74 -11.63
CA ASP A 22 -10.34 2.28 -10.80
C ASP A 22 -9.95 3.60 -10.12
N TYR A 23 -8.65 3.85 -9.92
CA TYR A 23 -8.17 4.96 -9.10
C TYR A 23 -6.96 5.67 -9.69
N SER A 24 -6.98 7.02 -9.66
CA SER A 24 -5.80 7.85 -9.97
C SER A 24 -4.79 7.92 -8.81
N GLU A 25 -5.26 7.69 -7.59
CA GLU A 25 -4.49 7.71 -6.35
C GLU A 25 -4.89 6.53 -5.48
N ILE A 26 -3.92 5.90 -4.83
CA ILE A 26 -4.14 4.71 -4.01
C ILE A 26 -3.45 4.87 -2.65
N THR A 27 -4.07 4.33 -1.62
CA THR A 27 -3.46 4.30 -0.28
C THR A 27 -2.75 2.97 -0.06
N THR A 28 -1.73 2.94 0.81
CA THR A 28 -1.12 1.67 1.24
C THR A 28 -2.14 0.71 1.85
N ILE A 29 -3.17 1.23 2.53
CA ILE A 29 -4.29 0.42 3.03
C ILE A 29 -5.02 -0.26 1.87
N GLY A 30 -5.39 0.47 0.83
CA GLY A 30 -6.06 -0.11 -0.34
C GLY A 30 -5.22 -1.20 -1.02
N ILE A 31 -3.89 -1.05 -1.03
CA ILE A 31 -2.98 -2.10 -1.51
C ILE A 31 -3.04 -3.34 -0.61
N ILE A 32 -3.00 -3.17 0.72
CA ILE A 32 -3.13 -4.29 1.68
C ILE A 32 -4.45 -5.02 1.49
N GLU A 33 -5.56 -4.29 1.37
CA GLU A 33 -6.89 -4.86 1.19
C GLU A 33 -7.00 -5.67 -0.10
N LYS A 34 -6.33 -5.21 -1.17
CA LYS A 34 -6.25 -5.98 -2.43
C LYS A 34 -5.39 -7.22 -2.34
N ILE A 35 -4.25 -7.16 -1.65
CA ILE A 35 -3.40 -8.34 -1.42
C ILE A 35 -4.13 -9.38 -0.57
N THR A 36 -4.79 -8.93 0.51
CA THR A 36 -5.41 -9.82 1.50
C THR A 36 -6.83 -10.25 1.14
N GLY A 37 -7.52 -9.50 0.26
CA GLY A 37 -8.91 -9.74 -0.10
C GLY A 37 -9.91 -9.40 1.00
N SER A 38 -9.50 -8.68 2.05
CA SER A 38 -10.34 -8.32 3.19
C SER A 38 -10.09 -6.88 3.67
N PRO A 39 -11.08 -6.23 4.31
CA PRO A 39 -10.90 -4.91 4.88
C PRO A 39 -9.75 -4.89 5.90
N TYR A 40 -8.89 -3.88 5.81
CA TYR A 40 -7.74 -3.73 6.69
C TYR A 40 -7.97 -2.58 7.66
N THR A 41 -7.88 -2.89 8.96
CA THR A 41 -7.97 -1.90 10.03
C THR A 41 -6.57 -1.63 10.58
N PRO A 42 -5.98 -0.44 10.34
CA PRO A 42 -4.69 -0.08 10.93
C PRO A 42 -4.80 -0.04 12.46
N SER A 43 -3.80 -0.58 13.15
CA SER A 43 -3.70 -0.48 14.61
C SER A 43 -2.75 0.65 15.01
N TYR A 44 -2.93 1.21 16.22
CA TYR A 44 -2.14 2.36 16.75
C TYR A 44 -0.62 2.15 16.70
N SER A 45 -0.14 0.90 16.74
CA SER A 45 1.29 0.56 16.70
C SER A 45 1.83 0.28 15.29
N THR A 46 0.94 0.13 14.32
CA THR A 46 1.26 -0.16 12.92
C THR A 46 0.82 1.00 12.06
N ASN A 47 1.47 2.17 12.24
CA ASN A 47 1.71 3.01 11.07
C ASN A 47 2.22 2.06 9.99
N ASN A 48 1.66 2.07 8.79
CA ASN A 48 1.89 1.08 7.72
C ASN A 48 3.36 1.01 7.21
N ILE A 49 4.33 1.39 8.03
CA ILE A 49 5.78 1.48 7.86
C ILE A 49 6.34 0.28 7.11
N GLY A 50 5.93 -0.96 7.44
CA GLY A 50 6.45 -2.15 6.76
C GLY A 50 6.22 -2.12 5.24
N LEU A 51 4.95 -2.12 4.81
CA LEU A 51 4.63 -2.11 3.39
C LEU A 51 4.90 -0.74 2.75
N THR A 52 4.74 0.36 3.48
CA THR A 52 5.07 1.72 3.00
C THR A 52 6.55 1.83 2.65
N SER A 53 7.45 1.34 3.53
CA SER A 53 8.89 1.36 3.27
C SER A 53 9.26 0.42 2.14
N PHE A 54 8.61 -0.75 2.07
CA PHE A 54 8.79 -1.68 0.96
C PHE A 54 8.43 -1.03 -0.37
N ILE A 55 7.23 -0.44 -0.49
CA ILE A 55 6.79 0.25 -1.71
C ILE A 55 7.75 1.40 -2.05
N SER A 56 8.19 2.17 -1.05
CA SER A 56 9.16 3.27 -1.26
C SER A 56 10.46 2.77 -1.90
N ASN A 57 10.98 1.60 -1.48
CA ASN A 57 12.20 1.02 -2.03
C ASN A 57 12.03 0.55 -3.49
N TYR A 58 10.81 0.19 -3.90
CA TYR A 58 10.48 -0.30 -5.24
C TYR A 58 9.64 0.68 -6.05
N GLU A 59 9.53 1.95 -5.64
CA GLU A 59 8.59 2.92 -6.18
C GLU A 59 8.68 3.02 -7.72
N ASN A 60 9.91 3.11 -8.24
CA ASN A 60 10.14 3.21 -9.68
C ASN A 60 9.78 1.91 -10.44
N GLU A 61 10.01 0.74 -9.85
CA GLU A 61 9.65 -0.54 -10.45
C GLU A 61 8.14 -0.78 -10.43
N LEU A 62 7.47 -0.25 -9.41
CA LEU A 62 6.02 -0.32 -9.24
C LEU A 62 5.27 0.74 -10.07
N GLY A 63 5.98 1.68 -10.70
CA GLY A 63 5.36 2.77 -11.45
C GLY A 63 4.54 3.69 -10.55
N LEU A 64 4.99 3.91 -9.32
CA LEU A 64 4.32 4.76 -8.33
C LEU A 64 5.10 6.04 -8.08
N GLU A 65 4.44 7.02 -7.48
CA GLU A 65 5.03 8.24 -6.93
C GLU A 65 4.39 8.53 -5.58
N PHE A 66 5.21 8.75 -4.55
CA PHE A 66 4.70 9.19 -3.25
C PHE A 66 4.11 10.59 -3.35
N LEU A 67 2.89 10.78 -2.85
CA LEU A 67 2.23 12.09 -2.79
C LEU A 67 2.33 12.71 -1.38
N ASN A 68 1.71 12.06 -0.40
CA ASN A 68 1.59 12.56 0.96
C ASN A 68 1.21 11.41 1.93
N TYR A 69 1.06 11.78 3.22
CA TYR A 69 0.40 10.95 4.20
C TYR A 69 -0.99 11.50 4.51
N GLU A 70 -1.99 10.63 4.53
CA GLU A 70 -3.36 10.96 4.89
C GLU A 70 -3.77 10.28 6.20
N SER A 71 -4.69 10.92 6.93
CA SER A 71 -5.22 10.35 8.16
C SER A 71 -6.24 9.25 7.82
N SER A 72 -5.98 8.03 8.29
CA SER A 72 -6.93 6.92 8.26
C SER A 72 -7.61 6.82 9.63
N TYR A 73 -8.91 7.09 9.68
CA TYR A 73 -9.70 6.99 10.90
C TYR A 73 -10.15 5.55 11.12
N CYS A 74 -9.74 4.94 12.23
CA CYS A 74 -10.24 3.63 12.65
C CYS A 74 -10.45 3.61 14.16
N ASN A 75 -11.69 3.32 14.58
CA ASN A 75 -12.06 3.01 15.96
C ASN A 75 -11.37 3.90 17.01
N GLU A 76 -11.56 5.23 16.90
CA GLU A 76 -11.07 6.24 17.86
C GLU A 76 -9.57 6.55 17.83
N TYR A 77 -8.83 5.98 16.87
CA TYR A 77 -7.40 6.24 16.68
C TYR A 77 -7.09 6.91 15.33
N ASN A 78 -6.20 7.91 15.37
CA ASN A 78 -5.64 8.53 14.18
C ASN A 78 -4.40 7.72 13.76
N SER A 79 -4.52 6.96 12.68
CA SER A 79 -3.38 6.37 11.97
C SER A 79 -3.09 7.16 10.69
N GLN A 80 -1.89 7.01 10.14
CA GLN A 80 -1.53 7.58 8.84
C GLN A 80 -1.33 6.49 7.79
N THR A 81 -1.70 6.79 6.55
CA THR A 81 -1.47 5.94 5.38
C THR A 81 -0.79 6.74 4.29
N ALA A 82 0.17 6.14 3.60
CA ALA A 82 0.80 6.78 2.45
C ALA A 82 -0.14 6.73 1.25
N VAL A 83 -0.18 7.82 0.50
CA VAL A 83 -0.90 7.94 -0.77
C VAL A 83 0.10 7.96 -1.90
N TRP A 84 -0.23 7.21 -2.94
CA TRP A 84 0.60 7.00 -4.12
C TRP A 84 -0.19 7.34 -5.36
N ARG A 85 0.49 7.88 -6.36
CA ARG A 85 -0.03 8.08 -7.71
C ARG A 85 0.68 7.15 -8.68
N PHE A 86 -0.04 6.64 -9.67
CA PHE A 86 0.57 5.92 -10.78
C PHE A 86 1.29 6.89 -11.73
N LYS A 87 2.54 6.57 -12.09
CA LYS A 87 3.36 7.32 -13.06
C LYS A 87 2.94 7.08 -14.50
#